data_AF-A0A839AP70-F1
#
_entry.id   AF-A0A839AP70-F1
#
_cell.length_a   1.000
_cell.length_b   1.000
_cell.length_c   1.000
_cell.angle_alpha   90.00
_cell.angle_beta   90.00
_cell.angle_gamma   90.00
#
_symmetry.space_group_name_H-M   'P 1'
#
loop_
_entity.id
_entity.type
_entity.pdbx_description
1 polymer ?
#
loop_
_entity_poly.entity_id
_entity_poly.type
_entity_poly.pdbx_seq_one_letter_code
_entity_poly.pdbx_strand_id
1 'polypeptide(L)'
;MYKEVPKYIFFDGVKQFNVLSKYDNWLSSCEFSVYTNSSIKIDDLEIELFSSNTRGLNEFYLENEMLFEELNLHLNFSVEQKENNDWIIYHSKAKFDDYFLAIANDNDKKYITFYSLGGSRFVESISIYGVFICIG
;
A
#
# COMPACT_ATOMS: atom_id res chain seq x y z
N MET A 1 17.65 2.43 -5.43
CA MET A 1 17.59 2.01 -4.01
C MET A 1 16.34 2.60 -3.39
N TYR A 2 15.54 1.81 -2.66
CA TYR A 2 14.37 2.36 -1.96
C TYR A 2 14.69 2.84 -0.55
N LYS A 3 14.11 3.98 -0.20
CA LYS A 3 14.18 4.53 1.16
C LYS A 3 12.76 4.75 1.69
N GLU A 4 12.53 4.36 2.93
CA GLU A 4 11.26 4.61 3.60
C GLU A 4 11.07 6.11 3.89
N VAL A 5 9.85 6.60 3.64
CA VAL A 5 9.39 7.93 4.01
C VAL A 5 8.88 7.87 5.46
N PRO A 6 9.59 8.49 6.42
CA PRO A 6 9.33 8.27 7.85
C PRO A 6 8.04 8.95 8.34
N LYS A 7 7.53 9.95 7.60
CA LYS A 7 6.35 10.73 7.99
C LYS A 7 5.53 11.09 6.76
N TYR A 8 4.22 10.94 6.87
CA TYR A 8 3.26 11.35 5.86
C TYR A 8 1.90 11.66 6.50
N ILE A 9 1.02 12.29 5.74
CA ILE A 9 -0.38 12.47 6.12
C ILE A 9 -1.21 11.46 5.34
N PHE A 10 -1.98 10.64 6.04
CA PHE A 10 -2.98 9.78 5.42
C PHE A 10 -4.35 10.45 5.49
N PHE A 11 -5.02 10.60 4.36
CA PHE A 11 -6.41 11.02 4.27
C PHE A 11 -7.27 9.80 3.91
N ASP A 12 -8.28 9.49 4.71
CA ASP A 12 -9.14 8.30 4.52
C ASP A 12 -10.44 8.58 3.74
N GLY A 13 -10.54 9.74 3.10
CA GLY A 13 -11.77 10.26 2.50
C GLY A 13 -12.63 11.12 3.43
N VAL A 14 -12.34 11.14 4.74
CA VAL A 14 -13.08 11.96 5.74
C VAL A 14 -12.13 12.78 6.61
N LYS A 15 -11.06 12.16 7.13
CA LYS A 15 -10.13 12.74 8.10
C LYS A 15 -8.69 12.53 7.68
N GLN A 16 -7.84 13.41 8.20
CA GLN A 16 -6.39 13.33 8.05
C GLN A 16 -5.74 12.77 9.31
N PHE A 17 -4.74 11.92 9.12
CA PHE A 17 -3.96 11.27 10.15
C PHE A 17 -2.48 11.56 9.91
N ASN A 18 -1.79 12.07 10.92
CA ASN A 18 -0.34 12.17 10.87
C ASN A 18 0.26 10.80 11.18
N VAL A 19 0.98 10.22 10.22
CA VAL A 19 1.49 8.86 10.32
C VAL A 19 3.01 8.87 10.45
N LEU A 20 3.52 8.03 11.35
CA LEU A 20 4.94 7.73 11.49
C LEU A 20 5.18 6.31 10.97
N SER A 21 5.83 6.21 9.81
CA SER A 21 6.11 4.96 9.07
C SER A 21 4.88 4.15 8.61
N LYS A 22 4.03 3.69 9.54
CA LYS A 22 2.93 2.76 9.27
C LYS A 22 1.62 3.25 9.86
N TYR A 23 0.52 2.93 9.20
CA TYR A 23 -0.85 3.16 9.69
C TYR A 23 -1.58 1.82 9.76
N ASP A 24 -2.37 1.61 10.79
CA ASP A 24 -3.22 0.42 10.90
C ASP A 24 -4.43 0.75 11.78
N ASN A 25 -5.57 1.04 11.15
CA ASN A 25 -6.79 1.37 11.88
C ASN A 25 -8.05 1.25 11.01
N TRP A 26 -9.19 1.44 11.66
CA TRP A 26 -10.50 1.56 11.04
C TRP A 26 -10.58 2.82 10.18
N LEU A 27 -11.30 2.71 9.05
CA LEU A 27 -11.66 3.86 8.23
C LEU A 27 -12.75 4.67 8.93
N SER A 28 -12.75 5.99 8.72
CA SER A 28 -13.84 6.86 9.22
C SER A 28 -15.18 6.60 8.53
N SER A 29 -15.16 5.95 7.35
CA SER A 29 -16.35 5.54 6.60
C SER A 29 -16.08 4.22 5.88
N CYS A 30 -17.07 3.33 5.88
CA CYS A 30 -17.05 2.08 5.13
C CYS A 30 -17.69 2.21 3.74
N GLU A 31 -18.20 3.40 3.40
CA GLU A 31 -18.81 3.67 2.10
C GLU A 31 -17.75 3.68 1.01
N PHE A 32 -17.93 2.83 -0.02
CA PHE A 32 -17.01 2.71 -1.16
C PHE A 32 -16.67 4.08 -1.76
N SER A 33 -17.70 4.88 -2.05
CA SER A 33 -17.55 6.23 -2.63
C SER A 33 -16.76 7.22 -1.77
N VAL A 34 -16.53 6.92 -0.49
CA VAL A 34 -15.79 7.77 0.44
C VAL A 34 -14.35 7.29 0.55
N TYR A 35 -14.12 6.05 0.95
CA TYR A 35 -12.76 5.57 1.22
C TYR A 35 -11.94 5.44 -0.06
N THR A 36 -12.56 5.31 -1.25
CA THR A 36 -11.79 5.32 -2.51
C THR A 36 -11.15 6.67 -2.81
N ASN A 37 -11.53 7.74 -2.13
CA ASN A 37 -10.85 9.03 -2.22
C ASN A 37 -9.64 9.12 -1.28
N SER A 38 -9.24 8.01 -0.67
CA SER A 38 -8.09 7.98 0.23
C SER A 38 -6.80 8.33 -0.49
N SER A 39 -5.96 9.12 0.17
CA SER A 39 -4.67 9.54 -0.37
C SER A 39 -3.60 9.64 0.71
N ILE A 40 -2.35 9.62 0.28
CA ILE A 40 -1.18 9.91 1.11
C ILE A 40 -0.56 11.20 0.62
N LYS A 41 -0.30 12.12 1.54
CA LYS A 41 0.40 13.37 1.26
C LYS A 41 1.80 13.37 1.86
N ILE A 42 2.78 13.72 1.04
CA ILE A 42 4.20 13.85 1.38
C ILE A 42 4.64 15.21 0.83
N ASP A 43 4.89 16.18 1.71
CA ASP A 43 5.13 17.58 1.31
C ASP A 43 4.03 18.08 0.35
N ASP A 44 4.37 18.39 -0.91
CA ASP A 44 3.44 18.85 -1.95
C ASP A 44 2.93 17.71 -2.87
N LEU A 45 3.43 16.49 -2.69
CA LEU A 45 3.00 15.31 -3.46
C LEU A 45 1.79 14.65 -2.80
N GLU A 46 0.83 14.28 -3.63
CA GLU A 46 -0.32 13.45 -3.25
C GLU A 46 -0.30 12.12 -4.03
N ILE A 47 -0.51 11.02 -3.30
CA ILE A 47 -0.56 9.65 -3.81
C ILE A 47 -1.95 9.11 -3.56
N GLU A 48 -2.75 9.00 -4.61
CA GLU A 48 -4.08 8.40 -4.54
C GLU A 48 -3.96 6.88 -4.34
N LEU A 49 -4.66 6.35 -3.32
CA LEU A 49 -4.60 4.91 -3.03
C LEU A 49 -5.46 4.09 -3.97
N PHE A 50 -6.55 4.64 -4.51
CA PHE A 50 -7.48 3.92 -5.38
C PHE A 50 -7.59 4.57 -6.76
N SER A 51 -6.46 4.64 -7.47
CA SER A 51 -6.38 5.22 -8.81
C SER A 51 -6.07 4.16 -9.87
N SER A 52 -6.03 4.57 -11.14
CA SER A 52 -5.56 3.71 -12.24
C SER A 52 -4.09 3.28 -12.10
N ASN A 53 -3.33 3.91 -11.20
CA ASN A 53 -1.94 3.60 -10.91
C ASN A 53 -1.79 2.62 -9.73
N THR A 54 -2.89 2.20 -9.13
CA THR A 54 -2.92 1.15 -8.11
C THR A 54 -2.89 -0.22 -8.78
N ARG A 55 -2.11 -1.14 -8.21
CA ARG A 55 -1.97 -2.52 -8.67
C ARG A 55 -2.20 -3.47 -7.51
N GLY A 56 -2.79 -4.62 -7.79
CA GLY A 56 -2.81 -5.74 -6.84
C GLY A 56 -1.39 -6.25 -6.63
N LEU A 57 -1.01 -6.55 -5.40
CA LEU A 57 0.36 -6.91 -5.07
C LEU A 57 0.80 -8.22 -5.76
N ASN A 58 -0.11 -9.18 -5.91
CA ASN A 58 0.15 -10.44 -6.60
C ASN A 58 0.46 -10.24 -8.09
N GLU A 59 -0.28 -9.34 -8.76
CA GLU A 59 -0.02 -8.98 -10.17
C GLU A 59 1.35 -8.31 -10.30
N PHE A 60 1.65 -7.39 -9.38
CA PHE A 60 2.92 -6.66 -9.38
C PHE A 60 4.14 -7.57 -9.19
N TYR A 61 4.06 -8.55 -8.29
CA TYR A 61 5.17 -9.49 -8.05
C TYR A 61 5.51 -10.30 -9.31
N LEU A 62 4.51 -10.78 -10.03
CA LEU A 62 4.72 -11.54 -11.27
C LEU A 62 5.41 -10.71 -12.35
N GLU A 63 5.10 -9.42 -12.44
CA GLU A 63 5.71 -8.52 -13.41
C GLU A 63 7.09 -8.00 -12.97
N ASN A 64 7.36 -7.93 -11.67
CA ASN A 64 8.49 -7.19 -11.09
C ASN A 64 9.12 -7.90 -9.87
N GLU A 65 9.37 -9.20 -9.96
CA GLU A 65 9.88 -10.04 -8.85
C GLU A 65 11.09 -9.43 -8.12
N MET A 66 12.16 -9.07 -8.86
CA MET A 66 13.37 -8.49 -8.27
C MET A 66 13.10 -7.21 -7.46
N LEU A 67 12.19 -6.37 -7.95
CA LEU A 67 11.82 -5.12 -7.29
C LEU A 67 11.00 -5.40 -6.03
N PHE A 68 10.10 -6.38 -6.09
CA PHE A 68 9.36 -6.82 -4.91
C PHE A 68 10.32 -7.38 -3.85
N GLU A 69 11.31 -8.19 -4.22
CA GLU A 69 12.31 -8.72 -3.27
C GLU A 69 13.10 -7.61 -2.56
N GLU A 70 13.53 -6.56 -3.28
CA GLU A 70 14.20 -5.39 -2.68
C GLU A 70 13.28 -4.70 -1.64
N LEU A 71 12.02 -4.48 -2.01
CA LEU A 71 11.04 -3.83 -1.13
C LEU A 71 10.67 -4.71 0.06
N ASN A 72 10.65 -6.03 -0.11
CA ASN A 72 10.27 -6.98 0.93
C ASN A 72 11.25 -6.98 2.11
N LEU A 73 12.51 -6.57 1.90
CA LEU A 73 13.50 -6.36 2.98
C LEU A 73 13.01 -5.37 4.05
N HIS A 74 12.10 -4.46 3.70
CA HIS A 74 11.52 -3.49 4.61
C HIS A 74 10.15 -3.90 5.16
N LEU A 75 9.47 -4.80 4.45
CA LEU A 75 8.03 -5.02 4.62
C LEU A 75 7.70 -6.33 5.32
N ASN A 76 8.58 -7.33 5.28
CA ASN A 76 8.37 -8.66 5.90
C ASN A 76 7.09 -9.38 5.41
N PHE A 77 6.79 -9.27 4.12
CA PHE A 77 5.81 -10.11 3.44
C PHE A 77 6.36 -11.52 3.25
N SER A 78 5.44 -12.48 3.27
CA SER A 78 5.63 -13.86 2.88
C SER A 78 4.97 -14.09 1.52
N VAL A 79 5.59 -14.94 0.72
CA VAL A 79 5.10 -15.32 -0.61
C VAL A 79 4.89 -16.82 -0.62
N GLU A 80 3.73 -17.27 -1.06
CA GLU A 80 3.37 -18.68 -1.18
C GLU A 80 2.89 -18.97 -2.60
N GLN A 81 3.49 -19.98 -3.24
CA GLN A 81 3.01 -20.48 -4.52
C GLN A 81 1.92 -21.53 -4.29
N LYS A 82 0.76 -21.35 -4.94
CA LYS A 82 -0.30 -22.34 -4.98
C LYS A 82 -0.06 -23.37 -6.08
N GLU A 83 -0.73 -24.52 -5.96
CA GLU A 83 -0.66 -25.64 -6.92
C GLU A 83 -1.07 -25.26 -8.35
N ASN A 84 -1.85 -24.19 -8.54
CA ASN A 84 -2.30 -23.71 -9.84
C ASN A 84 -1.38 -22.65 -10.48
N ASN A 85 -0.15 -22.49 -9.98
CA ASN A 85 0.81 -21.44 -10.35
C ASN A 85 0.40 -20.01 -9.97
N ASP A 86 -0.65 -19.84 -9.15
CA ASP A 86 -0.93 -18.54 -8.54
C ASP A 86 0.03 -18.28 -7.38
N TRP A 87 0.34 -17.01 -7.14
CA TRP A 87 1.12 -16.59 -5.98
C TRP A 87 0.23 -15.81 -5.02
N ILE A 88 0.36 -16.09 -3.72
CA ILE A 88 -0.24 -15.29 -2.66
C ILE A 88 0.87 -14.54 -1.94
N ILE A 89 0.71 -13.23 -1.86
CA ILE A 89 1.53 -12.39 -1.00
C ILE A 89 0.70 -12.01 0.21
N TYR A 90 1.26 -12.20 1.40
CA TYR A 90 0.60 -11.83 2.64
C TYR A 90 1.60 -11.35 3.68
N HIS A 91 1.14 -10.49 4.59
CA HIS A 91 1.96 -10.03 5.69
C HIS A 91 1.90 -11.05 6.83
N SER A 92 3.07 -11.48 7.33
CA SER A 92 3.22 -12.60 8.29
C SER A 92 2.38 -12.49 9.58
N LYS A 93 1.93 -11.27 9.96
CA LYS A 93 1.15 -11.02 11.17
C LYS A 93 -0.36 -10.93 10.98
N ALA A 94 -0.84 -10.77 9.76
CA ALA A 94 -2.27 -10.59 9.49
C ALA A 94 -2.59 -11.02 8.06
N LYS A 95 -3.58 -11.89 7.90
CA LYS A 95 -4.08 -12.29 6.60
C LYS A 95 -5.18 -11.32 6.20
N PHE A 96 -4.79 -10.24 5.53
CA PHE A 96 -5.73 -9.41 4.80
C PHE A 96 -6.09 -10.09 3.48
N ASP A 97 -7.32 -9.85 3.00
CA ASP A 97 -7.83 -10.48 1.79
C ASP A 97 -7.14 -9.92 0.54
N ASP A 98 -6.86 -8.61 0.52
CA ASP A 98 -6.25 -7.94 -0.62
C ASP A 98 -5.10 -6.99 -0.20
N TYR A 99 -4.02 -7.04 -0.97
CA TYR A 99 -2.85 -6.17 -0.84
C TYR A 99 -2.65 -5.38 -2.12
N PHE A 100 -2.26 -4.13 -1.96
CA PHE A 100 -2.18 -3.16 -3.04
C PHE A 100 -0.87 -2.39 -2.99
N LEU A 101 -0.49 -1.92 -4.17
CA LEU A 101 0.62 -1.04 -4.40
C LEU A 101 0.13 0.19 -5.17
N ALA A 102 0.21 1.37 -4.56
CA ALA A 102 -0.08 2.64 -5.21
C ALA A 102 1.23 3.34 -5.61
N ILE A 103 1.29 3.80 -6.87
CA ILE A 103 2.48 4.45 -7.44
C ILE A 103 2.17 5.90 -7.78
N ALA A 104 3.06 6.80 -7.35
CA ALA A 104 3.10 8.18 -7.83
C ALA A 104 4.50 8.53 -8.34
N ASN A 105 4.56 9.37 -9.37
CA ASN A 105 5.81 9.91 -9.88
C ASN A 105 5.82 11.42 -9.68
N ASP A 106 6.93 11.94 -9.17
CA ASP A 106 7.17 13.37 -8.98
C ASP A 106 8.58 13.70 -9.52
N ASN A 107 8.62 14.35 -10.68
CA ASN A 107 9.84 14.55 -11.46
C ASN A 107 10.57 13.20 -11.68
N ASP A 108 11.84 13.10 -11.27
CA ASP A 108 12.65 11.88 -11.40
C ASP A 108 12.49 10.90 -10.22
N LYS A 109 11.56 11.17 -9.29
CA LYS A 109 11.33 10.34 -8.09
C LYS A 109 10.08 9.50 -8.27
N LYS A 110 10.20 8.21 -7.95
CA LYS A 110 9.08 7.27 -7.88
C LYS A 110 8.75 6.98 -6.42
N TYR A 111 7.48 7.16 -6.06
CA TYR A 111 6.95 6.84 -4.74
C TYR A 111 6.04 5.62 -4.83
N ILE A 112 6.17 4.74 -3.84
CA ILE A 112 5.46 3.48 -3.75
C ILE A 112 4.84 3.36 -2.37
N THR A 113 3.53 3.16 -2.31
CA THR A 113 2.80 2.89 -1.07
C THR A 113 2.30 1.45 -1.07
N PHE A 114 2.57 0.73 0.01
CA PHE A 114 2.00 -0.59 0.25
C PHE A 114 0.88 -0.50 1.27
N TYR A 115 -0.28 -1.03 0.92
CA TYR A 115 -1.40 -1.06 1.86
C TYR A 115 -2.30 -2.29 1.62
N SER A 116 -3.12 -2.62 2.62
CA SER A 116 -4.14 -3.65 2.53
C SER A 116 -5.46 -3.11 3.08
N LEU A 117 -6.55 -3.76 2.66
CA LEU A 117 -7.87 -3.54 3.23
C LEU A 117 -8.28 -4.73 4.08
N GLY A 118 -8.99 -4.43 5.15
CA GLY A 118 -9.51 -5.43 6.07
C GLY A 118 -10.98 -5.21 6.37
N GLY A 119 -11.64 -6.29 6.77
CA GLY A 119 -13.01 -6.30 7.25
C GLY A 119 -13.63 -7.68 7.11
N SER A 120 -14.75 -7.90 7.78
CA SER A 120 -15.38 -9.23 7.86
C SER A 120 -16.42 -9.50 6.77
N ARG A 121 -17.07 -8.44 6.26
CA ARG A 121 -18.14 -8.51 5.25
C ARG A 121 -18.03 -7.44 4.17
N PHE A 122 -17.38 -6.33 4.51
CA PHE A 122 -17.11 -5.18 3.66
C PHE A 122 -15.83 -4.52 4.21
N VAL A 123 -15.34 -3.50 3.52
CA VAL A 123 -14.11 -2.79 3.92
C VAL A 123 -14.37 -1.95 5.17
N GLU A 124 -13.68 -2.26 6.26
CA GLU A 124 -13.82 -1.63 7.58
C GLU A 124 -12.52 -0.91 8.00
N SER A 125 -11.37 -1.41 7.55
CA SER A 125 -10.05 -0.94 7.97
C SER A 125 -9.06 -0.88 6.81
N ILE A 126 -8.01 -0.11 7.02
CA ILE A 126 -6.87 -0.01 6.11
C ILE A 126 -5.56 -0.09 6.91
N SER A 127 -4.61 -0.86 6.39
CA SER A 127 -3.25 -0.93 6.93
C SER A 127 -2.27 -0.45 5.87
N ILE A 128 -1.52 0.62 6.16
CA ILE A 128 -0.45 1.15 5.30
C ILE A 128 0.87 0.67 5.88
N TYR A 129 1.53 -0.24 5.16
CA TYR A 129 2.76 -0.90 5.62
C TYR A 129 4.00 -0.05 5.49
N GLY A 130 3.95 0.96 4.62
CA GLY A 130 5.04 1.89 4.40
C GLY A 130 4.88 2.64 3.09
N VAL A 131 5.59 3.76 3.01
CA VAL A 131 5.72 4.58 1.82
C VAL A 131 7.21 4.67 1.50
N PHE A 132 7.58 4.42 0.26
CA PHE A 132 8.98 4.32 -0.17
C PHE A 132 9.22 5.23 -1.35
N ILE A 133 10.40 5.86 -1.36
CA ILE A 133 10.90 6.62 -2.49
C ILE A 133 12.05 5.86 -3.15
N CYS A 134 12.02 5.73 -4.47
CA CYS A 134 13.16 5.30 -5.26
C CYS A 134 14.16 6.45 -5.36
N ILE A 135 15.35 6.22 -4.81
CA ILE A 135 16.50 7.10 -4.96
C ILE A 135 17.40 6.47 -6.02
N GLY A 136 17.65 7.21 -7.09
CA GLY A 136 18.58 6.85 -8.17
C GLY A 136 19.99 6.59 -7.67
#